data_AF-A0AA43RXD7-F1
#
_entry.id   AF-A0AA43RXD7-F1
#
_cell.length_a   1.000
_cell.length_b   1.000
_cell.length_c   1.000
_cell.angle_alpha   90.00
_cell.angle_beta   90.00
_cell.angle_gamma   90.00
#
_symmetry.space_group_name_H-M   'P 1'
#
loop_
_entity.id
_entity.type
_entity.pdbx_description
1 polymer ?
#
loop_
_entity_poly.entity_id
_entity_poly.type
_entity_poly.pdbx_seq_one_letter_code
_entity_poly.pdbx_strand_id
1 'polypeptide(L)' 'MVKIRIEFLDHAMLEKLLKTLSVDFEIVDQGDIREPQKKGSKWMFCYVELLPKL' A
#
# COMPACT_ATOMS: atom_id res chain seq x y z
N MET A 1 -14.88 -5.87 7.83
CA MET A 1 -13.74 -5.85 6.90
C MET A 1 -12.97 -4.56 7.13
N VAL A 2 -11.66 -4.65 7.36
CA VAL A 2 -10.81 -3.48 7.69
C VAL A 2 -10.04 -3.10 6.43
N LYS A 3 -10.18 -1.84 5.99
CA LYS A 3 -9.39 -1.25 4.90
C LYS A 3 -8.25 -0.44 5.51
N ILE A 4 -7.01 -0.73 5.12
CA ILE A 4 -5.83 0.00 5.58
C ILE A 4 -5.30 0.83 4.41
N ARG A 5 -5.08 2.13 4.65
CA ARG A 5 -4.39 3.01 3.70
C ARG A 5 -2.89 2.92 3.93
N ILE A 6 -2.14 2.56 2.91
CA ILE A 6 -0.68 2.49 2.94
C ILE A 6 -0.15 3.50 1.94
N GLU A 7 0.75 4.38 2.38
CA GLU A 7 1.49 5.29 1.51
C GLU A 7 2.90 4.73 1.27
N PHE A 8 3.36 4.77 0.03
CA PHE A 8 4.64 4.21 -0.36
C PHE A 8 5.28 5.00 -1.51
N LEU A 9 6.60 4.86 -1.63
CA LEU A 9 7.40 5.50 -2.69
C LEU A 9 7.32 4.73 -4.01
N ASP A 10 7.37 3.41 -3.94
CA ASP A 10 7.30 2.53 -5.12
C ASP A 10 6.62 1.21 -4.78
N HIS A 11 6.16 0.51 -5.81
CA HIS A 11 5.47 -0.78 -5.67
C HIS A 11 6.37 -1.88 -5.08
N ALA A 12 7.70 -1.81 -5.27
CA ALA A 12 8.61 -2.82 -4.75
C ALA A 12 8.68 -2.77 -3.22
N MET A 13 8.64 -1.57 -2.63
CA MET A 13 8.54 -1.37 -1.18
C MET A 13 7.22 -1.92 -0.64
N LEU A 14 6.10 -1.65 -1.32
CA LEU A 14 4.78 -2.16 -0.95
C LEU A 14 4.76 -3.70 -0.96
N GLU A 15 5.17 -4.32 -2.06
CA GLU A 15 5.22 -5.78 -2.18
C GLU A 15 6.08 -6.41 -1.09
N LYS A 16 7.26 -5.83 -0.82
CA LYS A 16 8.17 -6.34 0.20
C LYS A 16 7.56 -6.24 1.60
N LEU A 17 6.90 -5.11 1.92
CA LEU A 17 6.22 -4.93 3.21
C LEU A 17 5.14 -5.98 3.40
N LEU A 18 4.28 -6.17 2.41
CA LEU A 18 3.13 -7.06 2.54
C LEU A 18 3.54 -8.54 2.56
N LYS A 19 4.54 -8.93 1.76
CA LYS A 19 5.19 -10.25 1.87
C LYS A 19 5.79 -10.48 3.26
N THR A 20 6.46 -9.47 3.83
CA THR A 20 7.07 -9.56 5.17
C THR A 20 6.02 -9.79 6.26
N LEU A 21 4.86 -9.14 6.15
CA LEU A 21 3.79 -9.26 7.12
C LEU A 21 3.10 -10.63 7.08
N SER A 22 3.29 -11.44 6.02
CA SER A 22 2.66 -12.77 5.86
C SER A 22 1.15 -12.73 6.14
N VAL A 23 0.51 -11.65 5.73
CA VAL A 23 -0.94 -11.44 5.80
C VAL A 23 -1.46 -11.56 4.37
N ASP A 24 -2.53 -12.31 4.18
CA ASP A 24 -3.23 -12.35 2.91
C ASP A 24 -3.99 -11.03 2.74
N PHE A 25 -3.83 -10.38 1.60
CA PHE A 25 -4.44 -9.08 1.34
C PHE A 25 -4.84 -8.96 -0.13
N GLU A 26 -5.76 -8.04 -0.40
CA GLU A 26 -6.11 -7.62 -1.75
C GLU A 26 -6.00 -6.09 -1.85
N ILE A 27 -5.37 -5.59 -2.92
CA ILE A 27 -5.35 -4.16 -3.22
C ILE A 27 -6.67 -3.84 -3.92
N VAL A 28 -7.51 -3.05 -3.26
CA VAL A 28 -8.85 -2.70 -3.76
C VAL A 28 -8.90 -1.34 -4.46
N ASP A 29 -7.93 -0.47 -4.19
CA ASP A 29 -7.81 0.84 -4.85
C ASP A 29 -6.38 1.38 -4.70
N GLN A 30 -5.93 2.21 -5.65
CA GLN A 30 -4.63 2.88 -5.61
C GLN A 30 -4.64 4.21 -6.35
N GLY A 31 -3.79 5.13 -5.90
CA GLY A 31 -3.68 6.46 -6.51
C GLY A 31 -2.34 7.14 -6.28
N ASP A 32 -2.10 8.16 -7.09
CA ASP A 32 -0.96 9.06 -6.92
C ASP A 32 -1.25 10.06 -5.79
N ILE A 33 -0.29 10.28 -4.90
CA ILE A 33 -0.34 11.37 -3.91
C ILE A 33 0.09 12.65 -4.61
N ARG A 34 -0.87 13.55 -4.82
CA ARG A 34 -0.67 14.81 -5.59
C ARG A 34 0.27 15.80 -4.89
N GLU A 35 0.35 15.75 -3.56
CA GLU A 35 1.31 16.57 -2.81
C GLU A 35 2.56 15.75 -2.46
N PRO A 36 3.73 16.11 -3.00
CA PRO A 36 4.96 15.41 -2.67
C PRO A 36 5.32 15.68 -1.19
N GLN A 37 5.24 14.63 -0.35
CA GLN A 37 5.76 14.61 1.03
C GLN A 37 7.26 14.98 1.07
N LYS A 38 7.98 14.77 -0.03
CA LYS A 38 9.38 15.12 -0.22
C LYS A 38 9.65 15.59 -1.65
N LYS A 39 10.35 16.71 -1.80
CA LYS A 39 10.66 17.34 -3.09
C LYS A 39 11.39 16.34 -4.02
N GLY A 40 10.81 16.05 -5.18
CA GLY A 40 11.39 15.15 -6.19
C GLY A 40 10.99 13.67 -6.07
N SER A 41 10.15 13.29 -5.11
CA SER A 41 9.64 11.92 -4.98
C SER A 41 8.18 11.84 -5.41
N LYS A 42 7.85 10.91 -6.31
CA LYS A 42 6.46 10.56 -6.64
C LYS A 42 5.97 9.55 -5.60
N TRP A 43 5.01 9.96 -4.78
CA TRP A 43 4.41 9.08 -3.77
C TRP A 43 3.08 8.53 -4.26
N MET A 44 2.74 7.33 -3.80
CA MET A 44 1.50 6.65 -4.10
C MET A 44 0.85 6.17 -2.82
N PHE A 45 -0.45 5.91 -2.88
CA PHE A 45 -1.17 5.21 -1.83
C PHE A 45 -1.95 4.03 -2.41
N CYS A 46 -2.17 3.00 -1.59
CA CYS A 46 -3.13 1.95 -1.87
C CYS A 46 -4.04 1.72 -0.65
N TYR A 47 -5.27 1.30 -0.92
CA TYR A 47 -6.13 0.70 0.08
C TYR A 47 -6.04 -0.82 -0.05
N VAL A 48 -5.67 -1.47 1.04
CA VAL A 48 -5.63 -2.93 1.13
C VAL A 48 -6.73 -3.44 2.04
N GLU A 49 -7.42 -4.47 1.60
CA GLU A 49 -8.31 -5.29 2.44
C GLU A 49 -7.53 -6.49 2.97
N LEU A 50 -7.57 -6.69 4.29
CA LEU A 50 -6.99 -7.87 4.91
C LEU A 50 -7.95 -9.05 4.79
N LEU A 51 -7.46 -10.16 4.25
CA LEU A 51 -8.21 -11.39 4.12
C LEU A 51 -8.05 -12.22 5.41
N PRO A 52 -9.13 -12.83 5.93
CA PRO A 52 -9.02 -13.78 7.03
C PRO A 52 -8.18 -14.98 6.56
N LYS A 53 -7.19 -15.39 7.36
CA LYS A 53 -6.45 -16.64 7.13
C LYS A 53 -7.45 -17.80 7.21
N LEU A 54 -7.54 -18.57 6.13
CA LEU A 54 -8.29 -19.83 6.07
C LEU A 54 -7.71 -20.87 7.02
#